data_AF-A0A0G1Z1K0-F1
#
_entry.id   AF-A0A0G1Z1K0-F1
#
_cell.length_a   1.000
_cell.length_b   1.000
_cell.length_c   1.000
_cell.angle_alpha   90.00
_cell.angle_beta   90.00
_cell.angle_gamma   90.00
#
_symmetry.space_group_name_H-M   'P 1'
#
loop_
_entity.id
_entity.type
_entity.pdbx_description
1 polymer ?
#
loop_
_entity_poly.entity_id
_entity_poly.type
_entity_poly.pdbx_seq_one_letter_code
_entity_poly.pdbx_strand_id
1 'polypeptide(L)' 'EVALVLHAGSGIPEDQIKAAIAAGIANIHINTDIRVAYTEALRKELSEKPGETAPYKFDASAREVLKSLIMEKLKLFKNQ' A
#
# COMPACT_ATOMS: atom_id res chain seq x y z
N GLU A 1 10.26 -21.26 17.28
CA GLU A 1 10.71 -20.04 16.59
C GLU A 1 9.66 -18.95 16.81
N VAL A 2 10.06 -17.68 16.94
CA VAL A 2 9.15 -16.54 17.17
C VAL A 2 9.28 -15.57 16.01
N ALA A 3 8.16 -15.19 15.39
CA ALA A 3 8.13 -14.21 14.31
C ALA A 3 8.20 -12.79 14.87
N LEU A 4 9.12 -11.95 14.35
CA LEU A 4 9.20 -10.54 14.70
C LEU A 4 8.29 -9.70 13.81
N VAL A 5 7.67 -8.67 14.40
CA VAL A 5 6.71 -7.78 13.74
C VAL A 5 7.26 -6.36 13.67
N LEU A 6 7.26 -5.78 12.47
CA LEU A 6 7.55 -4.38 12.23
C LEU A 6 6.24 -3.59 12.11
N HIS A 7 5.94 -2.80 13.13
CA HIS A 7 4.84 -1.86 13.10
C HIS A 7 5.20 -0.60 12.30
N ALA A 8 4.18 0.07 11.77
CA ALA A 8 4.32 1.36 11.08
C ALA A 8 5.36 1.35 9.92
N GLY A 9 5.35 0.33 9.06
CA GLY A 9 6.29 0.21 7.94
C GLY A 9 6.05 1.18 6.78
N SER A 10 4.97 1.95 6.81
CA SER A 10 4.67 2.97 5.79
C SER A 10 5.73 4.08 5.79
N GLY A 11 6.20 4.46 4.60
CA GLY A 11 7.23 5.49 4.42
C GLY A 11 8.66 5.08 4.81
N ILE A 12 8.89 3.87 5.34
CA ILE A 12 10.26 3.38 5.59
C ILE A 12 10.95 3.12 4.23
N PRO A 13 12.19 3.60 4.04
CA PRO A 13 12.97 3.32 2.84
C PRO A 13 13.11 1.82 2.54
N GLU A 14 13.13 1.46 1.25
CA GLU A 14 13.17 0.06 0.82
C GLU A 14 14.41 -0.71 1.30
N ASP A 15 15.56 -0.05 1.35
CA ASP A 15 16.82 -0.62 1.85
C ASP A 15 16.74 -0.97 3.33
N GLN A 16 16.07 -0.13 4.13
CA GLN A 16 15.84 -0.41 5.56
C GLN A 16 14.82 -1.53 5.76
N ILE A 17 13.79 -1.60 4.92
CA ILE A 17 12.84 -2.73 4.93
C ILE A 17 13.57 -4.04 4.63
N LYS A 18 14.41 -4.07 3.59
CA LYS A 18 15.23 -5.25 3.24
C LYS A 18 16.15 -5.66 4.39
N ALA A 19 16.84 -4.69 5.00
CA ALA A 19 17.69 -4.93 6.16
C ALA A 19 16.90 -5.50 7.36
N ALA A 20 15.70 -4.98 7.62
CA ALA A 20 14.84 -5.46 8.71
C ALA A 20 14.37 -6.92 8.48
N ILE A 21 13.99 -7.27 7.24
CA ILE A 21 13.62 -8.66 6.90
C ILE A 21 14.85 -9.57 7.05
N ALA A 22 16.04 -9.15 6.60
CA ALA A 22 17.28 -9.91 6.78
C ALA A 22 17.65 -10.10 8.27
N ALA A 23 17.24 -9.18 9.15
CA ALA A 23 17.40 -9.27 10.59
C ALA A 23 16.32 -10.11 11.32
N GLY A 24 15.36 -10.69 10.60
CA GLY A 24 14.36 -11.61 11.15
C GLY A 24 12.93 -11.05 11.29
N ILE A 25 12.64 -9.85 10.76
CA ILE A 25 11.25 -9.39 10.62
C ILE A 25 10.48 -10.29 9.66
N ALA A 26 9.36 -10.84 10.11
CA ALA A 26 8.52 -11.75 9.34
C ALA A 26 7.10 -11.22 9.08
N ASN A 27 6.72 -10.10 9.70
CA ASN A 27 5.44 -9.43 9.49
C ASN A 27 5.64 -7.91 9.48
N ILE A 28 5.13 -7.22 8.45
CA ILE A 28 5.26 -5.77 8.29
C ILE A 28 3.87 -5.15 8.14
N HIS A 29 3.55 -4.18 8.99
CA HIS A 29 2.29 -3.45 8.92
C HIS A 29 2.42 -2.21 8.01
N ILE A 30 1.66 -2.17 6.91
CA ILE A 30 1.55 -1.02 6.00
C ILE A 30 0.10 -0.51 6.04
N ASN A 31 -0.10 0.79 6.27
CA ASN A 31 -1.45 1.39 6.32
C ASN A 31 -1.48 2.80 5.74
N THR A 32 -0.57 3.69 6.16
CA THR A 32 -0.56 5.08 5.69
C THR A 32 -0.36 5.17 4.18
N ASP A 33 0.57 4.41 3.60
CA ASP A 33 0.80 4.36 2.15
C ASP A 33 -0.49 4.00 1.38
N ILE A 34 -1.24 3.01 1.90
CA ILE A 34 -2.51 2.55 1.33
C ILE A 34 -3.56 3.67 1.39
N ARG A 35 -3.72 4.31 2.56
CA ARG A 35 -4.73 5.37 2.74
C ARG A 35 -4.46 6.59 1.88
N VAL A 36 -3.19 6.99 1.75
CA VAL A 36 -2.77 8.11 0.89
C VAL A 36 -3.09 7.78 -0.56
N ALA A 37 -2.59 6.65 -1.08
CA ALA A 37 -2.82 6.25 -2.47
C ALA A 37 -4.31 6.11 -2.82
N TYR A 38 -5.11 5.53 -1.91
CA TYR A 38 -6.56 5.44 -2.08
C TYR A 38 -7.22 6.83 -2.17
N THR A 39 -6.88 7.72 -1.23
CA THR A 39 -7.50 9.04 -1.13
C THR A 39 -7.14 9.90 -2.34
N GLU A 40 -5.91 9.84 -2.81
CA GLU A 40 -5.46 10.56 -4.01
C GLU A 40 -6.17 10.06 -5.27
N ALA A 41 -6.26 8.74 -5.45
CA ALA A 41 -6.97 8.14 -6.58
C ALA A 41 -8.46 8.49 -6.58
N LEU A 42 -9.11 8.41 -5.41
CA LEU A 42 -10.52 8.76 -5.26
C LEU A 42 -10.77 10.25 -5.55
N ARG A 43 -9.94 11.15 -5.02
CA ARG A 43 -10.04 12.60 -5.29
C ARG A 43 -9.90 12.90 -6.78
N LYS A 44 -8.96 12.24 -7.46
CA LYS A 44 -8.76 12.38 -8.90
C LYS A 44 -10.02 11.95 -9.66
N GLU A 45 -10.53 10.75 -9.40
CA GLU A 45 -11.72 10.22 -10.09
C GLU A 45 -12.94 11.12 -9.90
N LEU A 46 -13.20 11.59 -8.68
CA LEU A 46 -14.32 12.48 -8.39
C LEU A 46 -14.15 13.86 -9.05
N SER A 47 -12.92 14.34 -9.20
CA SER A 47 -12.65 15.59 -9.92
C SER A 47 -12.84 15.47 -11.44
N GLU A 48 -12.55 14.30 -12.01
CA GLU A 48 -12.72 14.02 -13.45
C GLU A 48 -14.17 13.68 -13.81
N LYS A 49 -14.95 13.13 -12.86
CA LYS A 49 -16.35 12.72 -13.06
C LYS A 49 -17.28 13.26 -11.95
N PRO A 50 -17.49 14.58 -11.85
CA PRO A 50 -18.21 15.20 -10.74
C PRO A 50 -19.69 14.79 -10.64
N GLY A 51 -20.29 14.26 -11.72
CA GLY A 51 -21.66 13.75 -11.73
C GLY A 51 -21.80 12.27 -11.37
N GLU A 52 -20.69 11.55 -11.18
CA GLU A 52 -20.74 10.13 -10.83
C GLU A 52 -21.07 9.96 -9.34
N THR A 53 -22.15 9.24 -9.06
CA THR A 53 -22.66 9.04 -7.71
C THR A 53 -22.62 7.58 -7.27
N ALA A 54 -22.40 6.64 -8.21
CA ALA A 54 -22.37 5.23 -7.91
C ALA A 54 -21.00 4.82 -7.33
N PRO A 55 -20.92 4.40 -6.06
CA PRO A 55 -19.64 4.17 -5.40
C PRO A 55 -18.76 3.13 -6.07
N TYR A 56 -19.34 2.03 -6.54
CA TYR A 56 -18.56 0.98 -7.19
C TYR A 56 -17.84 1.44 -8.47
N LYS A 57 -18.33 2.50 -9.13
CA LYS A 57 -17.69 3.05 -10.33
C LYS A 57 -16.50 3.92 -9.98
N PHE A 58 -16.67 4.88 -9.07
CA PHE A 58 -15.57 5.77 -8.69
C PHE A 58 -14.52 5.09 -7.79
N ASP A 59 -14.91 4.01 -7.09
CA ASP A 59 -14.00 3.22 -6.25
C ASP A 59 -13.17 2.22 -7.08
N ALA A 60 -13.58 1.91 -8.31
CA ALA A 60 -12.87 0.97 -9.17
C ALA A 60 -11.45 1.46 -9.52
N SER A 61 -11.26 2.74 -9.80
CA SER A 61 -9.93 3.29 -10.11
C SER A 61 -9.02 3.29 -8.88
N ALA A 62 -9.54 3.65 -7.72
CA ALA A 62 -8.81 3.57 -6.45
C ALA A 62 -8.36 2.13 -6.14
N ARG A 63 -9.20 1.13 -6.41
CA ARG A 63 -8.82 -0.29 -6.25
C ARG A 63 -7.65 -0.71 -7.14
N GLU A 64 -7.58 -0.28 -8.39
CA GLU A 64 -6.47 -0.64 -9.29
C GLU A 64 -5.15 0.01 -8.86
N VAL A 65 -5.20 1.26 -8.38
CA VAL A 65 -4.04 1.94 -7.77
C VAL A 65 -3.55 1.17 -6.54
N LEU A 66 -4.47 0.81 -5.63
CA LEU A 66 -4.11 0.03 -4.45
C LEU A 66 -3.53 -1.33 -4.79
N LYS A 67 -4.10 -2.04 -5.76
CA LYS A 67 -3.59 -3.33 -6.22
C LYS A 67 -2.14 -3.20 -6.71
N SER A 68 -1.83 -2.15 -7.45
CA SER A 68 -0.47 -1.91 -7.96
C SER A 68 0.52 -1.66 -6.82
N LEU A 69 0.17 -0.77 -5.88
CA LEU A 69 0.95 -0.48 -4.68
C LEU A 69 1.20 -1.74 -3.83
N ILE A 70 0.16 -2.54 -3.59
CA ILE A 70 0.26 -3.77 -2.80
C ILE A 70 1.19 -4.76 -3.50
N MET A 71 1.09 -4.92 -4.82
CA MET A 71 1.98 -5.80 -5.58
C MET A 71 3.44 -5.34 -5.51
N GLU A 72 3.70 -4.03 -5.51
CA GLU A 72 5.06 -3.48 -5.31
C GLU A 72 5.60 -3.81 -3.92
N LYS A 73 4.80 -3.60 -2.86
CA LYS A 73 5.20 -3.96 -1.49
C LYS A 73 5.44 -5.47 -1.35
N LEU A 74 4.58 -6.31 -1.94
CA LEU A 74 4.78 -7.77 -1.92
C LEU A 74 6.05 -8.20 -2.66
N LYS A 75 6.39 -7.56 -3.80
CA LYS A 75 7.66 -7.80 -4.49
C LYS A 75 8.86 -7.41 -3.64
N LEU A 76 8.79 -6.26 -2.96
CA LEU A 76 9.81 -5.79 -2.03
C LEU A 76 10.03 -6.80 -0.89
N PHE A 77 8.94 -7.38 -0.34
CA PHE A 77 9.02 -8.32 0.77
C PHE A 77 9.46 -9.73 0.35
N LYS A 78 9.18 -10.13 -0.91
CA LYS A 78 9.48 -11.47 -1.43
C LYS A 78 10.90 -11.57 -1.99
N ASN A 79 11.44 -10.50 -2.54
CA ASN A 79 12.79 -10.50 -3.13
C ASN A 79 13.85 -10.41 -2.03
N GLN A 80 14.12 -11.55 -1.39
CA GLN A 80 15.41 -11.87 -0.80
C GLN A 80 16.24 -12.69 -1.78
#